data_AF-A0A9E3JRM7-F1
#
_entry.id   AF-A0A9E3JRM7-F1
#
_cell.length_a   1.000
_cell.length_b   1.000
_cell.length_c   1.000
_cell.angle_alpha   90.00
_cell.angle_beta   90.00
_cell.angle_gamma   90.00
#
_symmetry.space_group_name_H-M   'P 1'
#
loop_
_entity.id
_entity.type
_entity.pdbx_description
1 polymer ?
#
loop_
_entity_poly.entity_id
_entity_poly.type
_entity_poly.pdbx_seq_one_letter_code
_entity_poly.pdbx_strand_id
1 'polypeptide(L)' 'MWWALATVTTVGYGDIYPVTDGGRLFTFVLLVASLGIVAAPAGIFASALLAVRNRERPSAAFDDEG' A
#
# COMPACT_ATOMS: atom_id res chain seq x y z
N MET A 1 -21.43 -2.52 -11.10
CA MET A 1 -20.48 -1.53 -10.55
C MET A 1 -20.24 -1.72 -9.04
N TRP A 2 -21.29 -1.98 -8.24
CA TRP A 2 -21.20 -2.23 -6.79
C TRP A 2 -20.13 -3.25 -6.38
N TRP A 3 -20.16 -4.46 -6.95
CA TRP A 3 -19.19 -5.51 -6.64
C TRP A 3 -17.72 -5.06 -6.81
N ALA A 4 -17.41 -4.35 -7.89
CA ALA A 4 -16.06 -3.88 -8.17
C ALA A 4 -15.59 -2.87 -7.11
N LEU A 5 -16.47 -1.94 -6.71
CA LEU A 5 -16.21 -1.01 -5.61
C LEU A 5 -15.96 -1.74 -4.29
N ALA A 6 -16.86 -2.66 -3.90
CA ALA A 6 -16.74 -3.42 -2.66
C ALA A 6 -15.47 -4.30 -2.61
N THR A 7 -14.99 -4.77 -3.78
CA THR A 7 -13.75 -5.55 -3.89
C THR A 7 -12.52 -4.65 -3.78
N VAL A 8 -12.50 -3.51 -4.48
CA VAL A 8 -11.38 -2.56 -4.47
C VAL A 8 -11.20 -1.91 -3.09
N THR A 9 -12.30 -1.65 -2.38
CA THR A 9 -12.26 -1.13 -1.00
C THR A 9 -12.08 -2.23 0.05
N THR A 10 -11.85 -3.49 -0.36
CA THR A 10 -11.63 -4.65 0.52
C THR A 10 -12.80 -5.04 1.42
N VAL A 11 -14.02 -4.55 1.15
CA VAL A 11 -15.23 -4.88 1.91
C VAL A 11 -15.67 -6.32 1.65
N GLY A 12 -15.72 -6.74 0.37
CA GLY A 12 -15.85 -8.14 0.00
C GLY A 12 -17.11 -8.86 0.50
N TYR A 13 -18.30 -8.28 0.31
CA TYR A 13 -19.58 -8.90 0.73
C TYR A 13 -19.83 -10.31 0.16
N GLY A 14 -19.26 -10.63 -1.01
CA GLY A 14 -19.36 -11.95 -1.63
C GLY A 14 -20.74 -12.27 -2.24
N ASP A 15 -21.65 -11.30 -2.27
CA ASP A 15 -23.00 -11.38 -2.84
C ASP A 15 -22.98 -11.54 -4.36
N ILE A 16 -22.06 -10.86 -5.02
CA ILE A 16 -21.85 -10.90 -6.46
C ILE A 16 -20.37 -11.15 -6.68
N TYR A 17 -20.00 -11.96 -7.69
CA TYR A 17 -18.61 -12.17 -8.08
C TYR A 17 -18.53 -12.70 -9.52
N PRO A 18 -17.42 -12.45 -10.24
CA PRO A 18 -17.26 -12.95 -11.58
C PRO A 18 -17.06 -14.47 -11.59
N VAL A 19 -17.96 -15.15 -12.28
CA VAL A 19 -17.93 -16.61 -12.47
C VAL A 19 -17.17 -17.03 -13.73
N THR A 20 -16.96 -16.12 -14.68
CA THR A 20 -16.22 -16.39 -15.92
C THR A 20 -14.72 -16.26 -15.72
N ASP A 21 -13.93 -17.04 -16.45
CA ASP A 21 -12.46 -17.03 -16.34
C ASP A 21 -11.87 -15.66 -16.71
N GLY A 22 -12.41 -15.00 -17.74
CA GLY A 22 -12.02 -13.64 -18.11
C GLY A 22 -12.35 -12.61 -17.02
N GLY A 23 -13.51 -12.74 -16.36
CA GLY A 23 -13.90 -11.87 -15.25
C GLY A 23 -12.99 -12.05 -14.03
N ARG A 24 -12.59 -13.28 -13.73
CA ARG A 24 -11.63 -13.59 -12.66
C ARG A 24 -10.26 -12.99 -12.93
N LEU A 25 -9.75 -13.10 -14.16
CA LEU A 25 -8.47 -12.50 -14.55
C LEU A 25 -8.51 -10.96 -14.43
N PHE A 26 -9.60 -10.33 -14.89
CA PHE A 26 -9.78 -8.89 -14.74
C PHE A 26 -9.80 -8.45 -13.27
N THR A 27 -10.48 -9.22 -12.41
CA THR A 27 -10.51 -8.99 -10.96
C THR A 27 -9.13 -9.06 -10.35
N PHE A 28 -8.33 -10.05 -10.75
CA PHE A 28 -6.96 -10.21 -10.27
C PHE A 28 -6.09 -9.01 -10.63
N VAL A 29 -6.16 -8.53 -11.88
CA VAL A 29 -5.43 -7.33 -12.32
C VAL A 29 -5.89 -6.10 -11.54
N LEU A 30 -7.19 -5.95 -11.31
CA LEU A 30 -7.76 -4.86 -10.50
C LEU A 30 -7.19 -4.85 -9.08
N LEU A 31 -7.09 -6.02 -8.44
CA LEU A 31 -6.53 -6.15 -7.09
C LEU A 31 -5.04 -5.78 -7.06
N VAL A 32 -4.25 -6.27 -8.01
CA VAL A 32 -2.82 -5.91 -8.06
C VAL A 32 -2.64 -4.40 -8.29
N ALA A 33 -3.45 -3.81 -9.18
CA ALA A 33 -3.42 -2.38 -9.43
C ALA A 33 -3.82 -1.55 -8.20
N SER A 34 -4.83 -1.97 -7.45
CA SER A 34 -5.27 -1.24 -6.24
C SER A 34 -4.19 -1.24 -5.15
N LEU A 35 -3.46 -2.35 -4.96
CA LEU A 35 -2.29 -2.38 -4.06
C LEU A 35 -1.19 -1.41 -4.52
N GLY A 36 -0.92 -1.34 -5.82
CA GLY A 36 0.08 -0.41 -6.37
C GLY A 36 -0.26 1.06 -6.09
N ILE A 37 -1.54 1.43 -6.23
CA ILE A 37 -2.03 2.79 -5.97
C ILE A 37 -1.90 3.15 -4.49
N VAL A 38 -2.17 2.22 -3.56
CA VAL A 38 -2.05 2.46 -2.11
C VAL A 38 -0.59 2.49 -1.66
N ALA A 39 0.30 1.74 -2.32
CA ALA A 39 1.73 1.70 -1.99
C ALA A 39 2.44 3.04 -2.24
N ALA A 40 2.03 3.81 -3.26
CA ALA A 40 2.65 5.09 -3.61
C ALA A 40 2.57 6.14 -2.47
N PRO A 41 1.38 6.52 -1.95
CA PRO A 41 1.31 7.45 -0.83
C PRO A 41 1.96 6.88 0.43
N ALA A 42 1.79 5.58 0.71
CA ALA A 42 2.43 4.94 1.87
C ALA A 42 3.97 5.05 1.81
N GLY A 43 4.58 4.87 0.63
CA GLY A 43 6.02 5.03 0.42
C GLY A 43 6.49 6.47 0.60
N ILE A 44 5.69 7.44 0.16
CA ILE A 44 5.98 8.87 0.39
C ILE A 44 5.94 9.18 1.89
N PHE A 45 4.91 8.74 2.62
CA PHE A 45 4.84 8.92 4.07
C PHE A 45 5.99 8.22 4.80
N ALA A 46 6.31 6.98 4.42
CA ALA A 46 7.41 6.23 5.01
C ALA A 46 8.75 6.95 4.81
N SER A 47 9.03 7.44 3.60
CA SER A 47 10.27 8.17 3.32
C SER A 47 10.36 9.48 4.09
N ALA A 48 9.25 10.22 4.26
CA ALA A 48 9.19 11.41 5.10
C ALA A 48 9.50 11.10 6.58
N LEU A 49 8.91 10.04 7.13
CA LEU A 49 9.19 9.61 8.51
C LEU A 49 10.64 9.15 8.70
N LEU A 50 11.19 8.41 7.74
CA LEU A 50 12.59 7.98 7.75
C LEU A 50 13.55 9.17 7.68
N ALA A 51 13.23 10.19 6.87
CA ALA A 51 14.01 11.42 6.78
C ALA A 51 14.03 12.18 8.12
N VAL A 52 12.90 12.24 8.82
CA VAL A 52 12.83 12.82 10.18
C VAL A 52 13.67 12.02 11.16
N ARG A 53 13.53 10.68 11.18
CA ARG A 53 14.29 9.80 12.09
C ARG A 53 15.81 9.88 11.88
N ASN A 54 16.26 9.97 10.63
CA ASN A 54 17.69 10.11 10.33
C ASN A 54 18.25 11.47 10.79
N ARG A 55 17.40 12.50 10.93
CA ARG A 55 17.80 13.83 11.39
C ARG A 55 18.02 13.91 12.90
N GLU A 56 17.57 12.92 13.67
CA GLU A 56 17.84 12.79 15.12
C GLU A 56 19.10 11.97 15.43
N ARG A 57 19.72 11.30 14.43
CA ARG A 57 21.00 10.58 14.60
C ARG A 57 22.30 11.33 14.23
N PRO A 58 22.39 12.67 14.11
CA PRO A 58 23.68 13.35 13.98
C PRO A 58 24.15 13.90 15.33
N SER A 59 24.81 13.10 16.19
CA SER A 59 25.81 13.60 17.19
C SER A 59 26.32 12.60 18.23
N ALA A 60 25.67 11.45 18.50
CA ALA A 60 26.14 10.55 19.57
C ALA A 60 27.41 9.72 19.25
N ALA A 61 28.13 10.03 18.18
CA ALA A 61 29.33 9.30 17.74
C ALA A 61 30.62 10.13 17.78
N PHE A 62 30.59 11.33 18.37
CA PHE A 62 31.77 12.19 18.54
C PHE A 62 32.18 12.39 20.01
N ASP A 63 31.59 11.65 20.95
CA ASP A 63 31.82 11.80 22.40
C ASP A 63 32.55 10.61 23.07
N ASP A 64 33.15 9.69 22.30
CA ASP A 64 33.89 8.51 22.84
C ASP A 64 35.41 8.57 22.55
N GLU A 65 35.98 9.78 22.42
CA GLU A 65 37.44 9.99 22.30
C GLU A 65 37.94 11.09 23.25
N GLY A 66 37.60 10.98 24.54
CA GLY A 66 38.09 11.88 25.61
C GLY A 66 38.58 11.12 26.83
#